data_AF-A0A8S3Q8Y0-F1
#
_entry.id   AF-A0A8S3Q8Y0-F1
#
_cell.length_a   1.000
_cell.length_b   1.000
_cell.length_c   1.000
_cell.angle_alpha   90.00
_cell.angle_beta   90.00
_cell.angle_gamma   90.00
#
_symmetry.space_group_name_H-M   'P 1'
#
loop_
_entity.id
_entity.type
_entity.pdbx_description
1 polymer ?
#
loop_
_entity_poly.entity_id
_entity_poly.type
_entity_poly.pdbx_seq_one_letter_code
_entity_poly.pdbx_strand_id
1 'polypeptide(L)'
;MNKHITSDHDYMFIQDTDCNNNREVTLLREQVQKLQKEVNMYKSAYIRSLNSKRKTTFDINIILQSDKKCKFYTGIPKVDTFNDLFAELEQKVRQIRHWKGPKRTCNPLKNRKYTQSKTNRKLSLKFEFALTLMKLRLGLLFEDLADRFGISTTHASNIFTTWIKVLSSTIGALVFNPSKEAVKTNLPPSFKGTKYIDVRHIIDCTEVFLERPNNLEVAAQTWSDYKHHNTAKYLVSINPSGLINYVSEGFGGRCSH
;
A
#
# COMPACT_ATOMS: atom_id res chain seq x y z
N MET A 1 60.56 -81.12 -36.74
CA MET A 1 60.30 -80.21 -37.86
C MET A 1 59.46 -79.06 -37.31
N ASN A 2 60.10 -77.92 -37.01
CA ASN A 2 59.44 -76.72 -36.48
C ASN A 2 58.64 -76.02 -37.58
N LYS A 3 57.35 -75.75 -37.36
CA LYS A 3 56.59 -74.67 -37.99
C LYS A 3 55.55 -74.18 -36.97
N HIS A 4 55.87 -73.07 -36.30
CA HIS A 4 55.36 -71.72 -36.57
C HIS A 4 53.99 -71.46 -35.92
N ILE A 5 54.07 -70.75 -34.80
CA ILE A 5 52.96 -70.07 -34.13
C ILE A 5 52.67 -68.80 -34.94
N THR A 6 51.43 -68.65 -35.37
CA THR A 6 50.85 -67.35 -35.78
C THR A 6 49.52 -67.17 -35.05
N SER A 7 49.46 -66.08 -34.30
CA SER A 7 48.25 -65.42 -33.78
C SER A 7 47.17 -65.32 -34.85
N ASP A 8 45.91 -65.57 -34.49
CA ASP A 8 44.90 -64.51 -34.51
C ASP A 8 43.64 -64.92 -33.75
N HIS A 9 43.35 -64.13 -32.72
CA HIS A 9 42.09 -64.12 -32.00
C HIS A 9 41.04 -63.43 -32.88
N ASP A 10 40.15 -64.19 -33.51
CA ASP A 10 38.95 -63.62 -34.12
C ASP A 10 37.75 -63.90 -33.20
N TYR A 11 37.56 -63.00 -32.24
CA TYR A 11 36.33 -62.93 -31.46
C TYR A 11 35.23 -62.41 -32.38
N MET A 12 34.26 -63.25 -32.72
CA MET A 12 32.99 -62.75 -33.25
C MET A 12 32.35 -61.81 -32.22
N PHE A 13 32.41 -60.51 -32.50
CA PHE A 13 31.58 -59.51 -31.82
C PHE A 13 30.12 -59.79 -32.16
N ILE A 14 29.37 -60.33 -31.19
CA ILE A 14 27.92 -60.27 -31.20
C ILE A 14 27.54 -58.81 -30.89
N GLN A 15 27.40 -57.99 -31.94
CA GLN A 15 26.75 -56.68 -31.85
C GLN A 15 25.24 -56.88 -31.97
N ASP A 16 24.55 -57.25 -30.89
CA ASP A 16 23.07 -57.32 -30.93
C ASP A 16 22.39 -57.01 -29.58
N THR A 17 22.88 -55.99 -28.86
CA THR A 17 22.18 -55.46 -27.66
C THR A 17 21.99 -53.93 -27.59
N ASP A 18 22.59 -53.13 -28.47
CA ASP A 18 22.57 -51.66 -28.33
C ASP A 18 21.38 -50.95 -29.01
N CYS A 19 20.75 -51.56 -30.02
CA CYS A 19 19.66 -50.92 -30.76
C CYS A 19 18.31 -50.96 -30.03
N ASN A 20 18.04 -52.02 -29.27
CA ASN A 20 16.75 -52.20 -28.59
C ASN A 20 16.64 -51.32 -27.33
N ASN A 21 17.72 -51.24 -26.54
CA ASN A 21 17.82 -50.34 -25.38
C ASN A 21 17.70 -48.86 -25.78
N ASN A 22 18.32 -48.44 -26.88
CA ASN A 22 18.23 -47.05 -27.34
C ASN A 22 16.81 -46.67 -27.79
N ARG A 23 16.06 -47.61 -28.38
CA ARG A 23 14.68 -47.39 -28.80
C ARG A 23 13.74 -47.27 -27.60
N GLU A 24 13.91 -48.12 -26.60
CA GLU A 24 13.17 -48.07 -25.34
C GLU A 24 13.47 -46.78 -24.54
N VAL A 25 14.75 -46.39 -24.46
CA VAL A 25 15.16 -45.13 -23.82
C VAL A 25 14.57 -43.92 -24.55
N THR A 26 14.47 -43.96 -25.88
CA THR A 26 13.86 -42.89 -26.67
C THR A 26 12.36 -42.79 -26.40
N LEU A 27 11.65 -43.92 -26.39
CA LEU A 27 10.22 -43.98 -26.07
C LEU A 27 9.93 -43.50 -24.64
N LEU A 28 10.74 -43.90 -23.67
CA LEU A 28 10.62 -43.43 -22.29
C LEU A 28 10.87 -41.92 -22.18
N ARG A 29 11.84 -41.36 -22.92
CA ARG A 29 12.08 -39.90 -22.95
C ARG A 29 10.89 -39.14 -23.55
N GLU A 30 10.29 -39.65 -24.62
CA GLU A 30 9.08 -39.07 -25.22
C GLU A 30 7.90 -39.11 -24.25
N GLN A 31 7.71 -40.23 -23.54
CA GLN A 31 6.68 -40.40 -22.52
C GLN A 31 6.84 -39.39 -21.37
N VAL A 32 8.07 -39.22 -20.86
CA VAL A 32 8.39 -38.23 -19.82
C VAL A 32 8.11 -36.82 -20.31
N GLN A 33 8.49 -36.49 -21.55
CA GLN A 33 8.27 -35.17 -22.12
C GLN A 33 6.77 -34.86 -22.29
N LYS A 34 5.97 -35.87 -22.66
CA LYS A 34 4.52 -35.78 -22.77
C LYS A 34 3.86 -35.55 -21.41
N LEU A 35 4.23 -36.34 -20.40
CA LEU A 35 3.75 -36.17 -19.02
C LEU A 35 4.15 -34.81 -18.44
N GLN A 36 5.36 -34.33 -18.74
CA GLN A 36 5.83 -33.02 -18.29
C GLN A 36 4.97 -31.88 -18.88
N LYS A 37 4.59 -31.98 -20.16
CA LYS A 37 3.67 -31.04 -20.81
C LYS A 37 2.30 -31.07 -20.16
N GLU A 38 1.79 -32.26 -19.85
CA GLU A 38 0.48 -32.44 -19.20
C GLU A 38 0.48 -31.84 -17.79
N VAL A 39 1.50 -32.12 -16.98
CA VAL A 39 1.67 -31.52 -15.64
C VAL A 39 1.73 -29.99 -15.71
N ASN A 40 2.43 -29.42 -16.69
CA ASN A 40 2.48 -27.97 -16.88
C ASN A 40 1.12 -27.40 -17.32
N MET A 41 0.38 -28.12 -18.14
CA MET A 41 -0.98 -27.77 -18.54
C MET A 41 -1.93 -27.78 -17.32
N TYR A 42 -1.93 -28.85 -16.52
CA TYR A 42 -2.76 -28.91 -15.30
C TYR A 42 -2.36 -27.85 -14.28
N LYS A 43 -1.06 -27.59 -14.06
CA LYS A 43 -0.59 -26.51 -13.19
C LYS A 43 -1.09 -25.14 -13.64
N SER A 44 -0.96 -24.84 -14.93
CA SER A 44 -1.42 -23.56 -15.49
C SER A 44 -2.95 -23.41 -15.45
N ALA A 45 -3.70 -24.48 -15.70
CA ALA A 45 -5.16 -24.51 -15.56
C ALA A 45 -5.61 -24.34 -14.10
N TYR A 46 -4.95 -25.00 -13.15
CA TYR A 46 -5.24 -24.86 -11.72
C TYR A 46 -4.96 -23.44 -11.22
N ILE A 47 -3.83 -22.84 -11.59
CA ILE A 47 -3.53 -21.43 -11.30
C ILE A 47 -4.59 -20.51 -11.90
N ARG A 48 -4.99 -20.76 -13.15
CA ARG A 48 -6.06 -19.99 -13.82
C ARG A 48 -7.40 -20.13 -13.09
N SER A 49 -7.75 -21.32 -12.61
CA SER A 49 -8.96 -21.58 -11.81
C SER A 49 -8.91 -20.89 -10.45
N LEU A 50 -7.79 -20.96 -9.73
CA LEU A 50 -7.59 -20.23 -8.47
C LEU A 50 -7.68 -18.73 -8.65
N ASN A 51 -7.10 -18.18 -9.73
CA ASN A 51 -7.19 -16.76 -10.05
C ASN A 51 -8.61 -16.37 -10.49
N SER A 52 -9.35 -17.27 -11.16
CA SER A 52 -10.75 -17.06 -11.54
C SER A 52 -11.69 -17.07 -10.32
N LYS A 53 -11.41 -17.92 -9.32
CA LYS A 53 -12.13 -17.92 -8.03
C LYS A 53 -11.73 -16.74 -7.13
N ARG A 54 -10.52 -16.19 -7.31
CA ARG A 54 -10.00 -14.99 -6.61
C ARG A 54 -10.22 -13.69 -7.35
N LYS A 55 -10.96 -13.68 -8.47
CA LYS A 55 -11.26 -12.45 -9.22
C LYS A 55 -12.20 -11.58 -8.39
N THR A 56 -11.67 -10.95 -7.35
CA THR A 56 -12.25 -9.75 -6.79
C THR A 56 -12.31 -8.77 -7.96
N THR A 57 -13.49 -8.27 -8.27
CA THR A 57 -13.70 -7.23 -9.29
C THR A 57 -12.87 -5.98 -9.02
N PHE A 58 -12.32 -5.88 -7.80
CA PHE A 58 -11.38 -4.88 -7.36
C PHE A 58 -9.95 -5.43 -7.33
N ASP A 59 -9.10 -4.93 -8.24
CA ASP A 59 -7.66 -5.18 -8.25
C ASP A 59 -6.92 -3.83 -8.24
N ILE A 60 -6.16 -3.60 -7.17
CA ILE A 60 -5.40 -2.37 -6.99
C ILE A 60 -4.30 -2.20 -8.05
N ASN A 61 -3.76 -3.28 -8.60
CA ASN A 61 -2.78 -3.19 -9.68
C ASN A 61 -3.39 -2.56 -10.92
N ILE A 62 -4.66 -2.86 -11.22
CA ILE A 62 -5.40 -2.26 -12.34
C ILE A 62 -5.70 -0.78 -12.06
N ILE A 63 -5.95 -0.41 -10.79
CA ILE A 63 -6.18 0.98 -10.41
C ILE A 63 -4.90 1.81 -10.58
N LEU A 64 -3.75 1.24 -10.18
CA LEU A 64 -2.45 1.88 -10.28
C LEU A 64 -1.81 1.79 -11.68
N GLN A 65 -2.57 1.41 -12.70
CA GLN A 65 -2.16 1.47 -14.11
C GLN A 65 -2.79 2.64 -14.87
N SER A 66 -3.79 3.30 -14.30
CA SER A 66 -4.53 4.39 -14.96
C SER A 66 -4.55 5.62 -14.08
N ASP A 67 -4.02 6.74 -14.57
CA ASP A 67 -4.07 8.04 -13.89
C ASP A 67 -5.49 8.43 -13.47
N LYS A 68 -6.48 8.17 -14.34
CA LYS A 68 -7.89 8.45 -14.04
C LYS A 68 -8.36 7.67 -12.80
N LYS A 69 -8.04 6.38 -12.71
CA LYS A 69 -8.42 5.54 -11.57
C LYS A 69 -7.59 5.88 -10.33
N CYS A 70 -6.29 6.11 -10.49
CA CYS A 70 -5.40 6.54 -9.42
C CYS A 70 -5.92 7.82 -8.76
N LYS A 71 -6.24 8.86 -9.56
CA LYS A 71 -6.82 10.12 -9.09
C LYS A 71 -8.15 9.93 -8.39
N PHE A 72 -9.03 9.11 -8.97
CA PHE A 72 -10.34 8.85 -8.37
C PHE A 72 -10.22 8.19 -6.99
N TYR A 73 -9.45 7.11 -6.89
CA TYR A 73 -9.35 6.31 -5.67
C TYR A 73 -8.45 6.91 -4.60
N THR A 74 -7.30 7.48 -4.99
CA THR A 74 -6.26 7.93 -4.04
C THR A 74 -6.21 9.44 -3.88
N GLY A 75 -6.80 10.20 -4.81
CA GLY A 75 -6.65 11.65 -4.90
C GLY A 75 -5.37 12.10 -5.60
N ILE A 76 -4.39 11.21 -5.81
CA ILE A 76 -3.12 11.56 -6.48
C ILE A 76 -3.33 11.62 -8.00
N PRO A 77 -3.01 12.74 -8.68
CA PRO A 77 -3.36 12.93 -10.09
C PRO A 77 -2.73 11.93 -11.07
N LYS A 78 -1.50 11.49 -10.80
CA LYS A 78 -0.72 10.61 -11.68
C LYS A 78 -0.19 9.40 -10.92
N VAL A 79 -0.10 8.28 -11.61
CA VAL A 79 0.49 7.04 -11.07
C VAL A 79 1.97 7.24 -10.71
N ASP A 80 2.72 8.01 -11.50
CA ASP A 80 4.13 8.29 -11.23
C ASP A 80 4.31 9.03 -9.90
N THR A 81 3.54 10.10 -9.68
CA THR A 81 3.55 10.85 -8.41
C THR A 81 3.16 9.98 -7.22
N PHE A 82 2.23 9.03 -7.41
CA PHE A 82 1.90 8.05 -6.37
C PHE A 82 3.11 7.17 -6.03
N ASN A 83 3.83 6.69 -7.05
CA ASN A 83 5.00 5.84 -6.86
C ASN A 83 6.16 6.60 -6.22
N ASP A 84 6.41 7.84 -6.63
CA ASP A 84 7.45 8.70 -6.08
C ASP A 84 7.19 8.99 -4.60
N LEU A 85 5.96 9.40 -4.27
CA LEU A 85 5.55 9.63 -2.88
C LEU A 85 5.65 8.34 -2.05
N PHE A 86 5.27 7.20 -2.62
CA PHE A 86 5.42 5.92 -1.94
C PHE A 86 6.89 5.56 -1.69
N ALA A 87 7.78 5.80 -2.66
CA ALA A 87 9.21 5.48 -2.54
C ALA A 87 9.87 6.27 -1.39
N GLU A 88 9.54 7.55 -1.26
CA GLU A 88 9.99 8.41 -0.13
C GLU A 88 9.54 7.87 1.24
N LEU A 89 8.33 7.31 1.30
CA LEU A 89 7.77 6.76 2.54
C LEU A 89 8.26 5.34 2.82
N GLU A 90 8.53 4.55 1.78
CA GLU A 90 8.80 3.11 1.90
C GLU A 90 9.98 2.84 2.83
N GLN A 91 11.06 3.64 2.72
CA GLN A 91 12.25 3.49 3.56
C GLN A 91 11.93 3.60 5.06
N LYS A 92 11.01 4.51 5.41
CA LYS A 92 10.59 4.76 6.80
C LYS A 92 9.63 3.69 7.31
N VAL A 93 8.81 3.11 6.43
CA VAL A 93 7.76 2.14 6.82
C VAL A 93 8.25 0.70 6.88
N ARG A 94 9.34 0.35 6.18
CA ARG A 94 9.85 -1.03 6.13
C ARG A 94 10.04 -1.67 7.51
N GLN A 95 10.46 -0.90 8.51
CA GLN A 95 10.73 -1.39 9.88
C GLN A 95 9.53 -1.23 10.84
N ILE A 96 8.45 -0.57 10.42
CA ILE A 96 7.31 -0.27 11.29
C ILE A 96 6.41 -1.50 11.43
N ARG A 97 6.04 -1.82 12.67
CA ARG A 97 5.01 -2.80 13.01
C ARG A 97 3.64 -2.12 13.03
N HIS A 98 2.62 -2.80 12.53
CA HIS A 98 1.24 -2.31 12.63
C HIS A 98 0.82 -2.13 14.07
N TRP A 99 0.02 -1.09 14.30
CA TRP A 99 -0.59 -0.78 15.58
C TRP A 99 -1.54 -1.91 15.98
N LYS A 100 -1.61 -2.23 17.28
CA LYS A 100 -2.38 -3.38 17.82
C LYS A 100 -3.24 -3.01 19.03
N GLY A 101 -3.71 -1.78 19.13
CA GLY A 101 -4.47 -1.32 20.28
C GLY A 101 -3.64 -0.59 21.34
N PRO A 102 -4.25 0.23 22.21
CA PRO A 102 -3.57 0.86 23.35
C PRO A 102 -2.99 -0.20 24.30
N LYS A 103 -3.78 -1.22 24.66
CA LYS A 103 -3.41 -2.25 25.67
C LYS A 103 -2.17 -3.09 25.32
N ARG A 104 -1.79 -3.20 24.04
CA ARG A 104 -0.59 -3.97 23.61
C ARG A 104 0.60 -3.09 23.25
N THR A 105 0.36 -1.80 22.96
CA THR A 105 1.43 -0.85 22.60
C THR A 105 2.00 -0.16 23.84
N CYS A 106 1.20 -0.04 24.90
CA CYS A 106 1.55 0.64 26.15
C CYS A 106 2.10 -0.29 27.26
N ASN A 107 2.67 -1.45 26.94
CA ASN A 107 3.34 -2.32 27.93
C ASN A 107 4.86 -2.13 27.82
N PRO A 108 5.50 -1.29 28.67
CA PRO A 108 6.94 -1.10 28.68
C PRO A 108 7.68 -2.31 29.27
N LEU A 109 6.95 -3.23 29.91
CA LEU A 109 7.48 -4.40 30.61
C LEU A 109 7.37 -5.64 29.73
N LYS A 110 8.27 -5.74 28.77
CA LYS A 110 8.96 -6.97 28.35
C LYS A 110 9.93 -6.60 27.24
N ASN A 111 11.15 -6.21 27.64
CA ASN A 111 12.37 -6.42 26.86
C ASN A 111 12.57 -7.93 26.65
N ARG A 112 11.63 -8.59 25.97
CA ARG A 112 11.94 -9.86 25.32
C ARG A 112 12.97 -9.46 24.27
N LYS A 113 14.15 -10.10 24.28
CA LYS A 113 15.06 -10.09 23.14
C LYS A 113 14.27 -10.66 21.96
N TYR A 114 13.51 -9.79 21.29
CA TYR A 114 12.70 -10.14 20.15
C TYR A 114 13.72 -10.32 19.03
N THR A 115 14.11 -11.57 18.79
CA THR A 115 14.55 -12.01 17.48
C THR A 115 13.66 -11.30 16.46
N GLN A 116 14.26 -10.56 15.52
CA GLN A 116 13.57 -9.90 14.40
C GLN A 116 12.74 -10.95 13.66
N SER A 117 11.55 -11.23 14.18
CA SER A 117 10.57 -12.07 13.51
C SER A 117 10.10 -11.22 12.35
N LYS A 118 10.52 -11.64 11.15
CA LYS A 118 10.09 -11.10 9.87
C LYS A 118 8.58 -10.92 9.96
N THR A 119 8.11 -9.67 9.95
CA THR A 119 6.69 -9.38 9.99
C THR A 119 6.08 -9.99 8.73
N ASN A 120 5.35 -11.09 8.86
CA ASN A 120 4.59 -11.68 7.76
C ASN A 120 3.43 -10.74 7.43
N ARG A 121 3.72 -9.66 6.70
CA ARG A 121 2.70 -8.73 6.20
C ARG A 121 1.87 -9.49 5.17
N LYS A 122 0.55 -9.54 5.41
CA LYS A 122 -0.40 -10.16 4.46
C LYS A 122 -0.60 -9.30 3.22
N LEU A 123 -0.33 -7.99 3.34
CA LEU A 123 -0.51 -7.00 2.30
C LEU A 123 0.84 -6.32 1.99
N SER A 124 1.07 -5.95 0.73
CA SER A 124 2.27 -5.19 0.37
C SER A 124 2.17 -3.76 0.91
N LEU A 125 3.31 -3.14 1.25
CA LEU A 125 3.33 -1.75 1.75
C LEU A 125 2.66 -0.78 0.77
N LYS A 126 2.82 -0.99 -0.54
CA LYS A 126 2.19 -0.19 -1.58
C LYS A 126 0.66 -0.28 -1.54
N PHE A 127 0.12 -1.46 -1.25
CA PHE A 127 -1.33 -1.67 -1.15
C PHE A 127 -1.87 -1.13 0.17
N GLU A 128 -1.11 -1.25 1.27
CA GLU A 128 -1.45 -0.59 2.54
C GLU A 128 -1.52 0.94 2.39
N PHE A 129 -0.57 1.52 1.65
CA PHE A 129 -0.55 2.94 1.33
C PHE A 129 -1.78 3.34 0.50
N ALA A 130 -2.09 2.58 -0.56
CA ALA A 130 -3.26 2.82 -1.39
C ALA A 130 -4.58 2.72 -0.59
N LEU A 131 -4.71 1.71 0.28
CA LEU A 131 -5.84 1.56 1.20
C LEU A 131 -6.03 2.83 2.06
N THR A 132 -4.92 3.34 2.60
CA THR A 132 -4.95 4.55 3.45
C THR A 132 -5.40 5.78 2.66
N LEU A 133 -4.87 5.99 1.45
CA LEU A 133 -5.28 7.10 0.60
C LEU A 133 -6.74 6.97 0.15
N MET A 134 -7.22 5.77 -0.14
CA MET A 134 -8.63 5.51 -0.45
C MET A 134 -9.56 5.88 0.70
N LYS A 135 -9.19 5.49 1.93
CA LYS A 135 -9.96 5.88 3.13
C LYS A 135 -10.02 7.39 3.29
N LEU A 136 -8.89 8.09 3.14
CA LEU A 136 -8.82 9.55 3.25
C LEU A 136 -9.60 10.27 2.14
N ARG A 137 -9.52 9.78 0.90
CA ARG A 137 -10.13 10.44 -0.26
C ARG A 137 -11.63 10.23 -0.37
N LEU A 138 -12.08 9.01 -0.09
CA LEU A 138 -13.45 8.55 -0.37
C LEU A 138 -14.28 8.31 0.90
N GLY A 139 -13.66 8.30 2.09
CA GLY A 139 -14.37 8.08 3.35
C GLY A 139 -14.85 6.64 3.59
N LEU A 140 -14.46 5.68 2.75
CA LEU A 140 -14.96 4.28 2.73
C LEU A 140 -14.95 3.60 4.10
N LEU A 141 -15.97 2.80 4.41
CA LEU A 141 -16.01 2.00 5.64
C LEU A 141 -14.86 0.97 5.69
N PHE A 142 -14.43 0.60 6.89
CA PHE A 142 -13.34 -0.37 7.03
C PHE A 142 -13.76 -1.77 6.55
N GLU A 143 -15.05 -2.10 6.63
CA GLU A 143 -15.64 -3.32 6.08
C GLU A 143 -15.45 -3.38 4.56
N ASP A 144 -15.80 -2.29 3.84
CA ASP A 144 -15.61 -2.22 2.38
C ASP A 144 -14.12 -2.32 2.00
N LEU A 145 -13.24 -1.65 2.74
CA LEU A 145 -11.79 -1.76 2.52
C LEU A 145 -11.27 -3.17 2.82
N ALA A 146 -11.81 -3.85 3.82
CA ALA A 146 -11.44 -5.21 4.15
C ALA A 146 -11.79 -6.18 3.01
N ASP A 147 -12.99 -6.06 2.45
CA ASP A 147 -13.46 -6.87 1.32
C ASP A 147 -12.62 -6.61 0.05
N ARG A 148 -12.37 -5.34 -0.28
CA ARG A 148 -11.57 -4.94 -1.45
C ARG A 148 -10.13 -5.47 -1.41
N PHE A 149 -9.53 -5.51 -0.22
CA PHE A 149 -8.13 -5.91 -0.03
C PHE A 149 -7.97 -7.36 0.46
N GLY A 150 -9.06 -8.10 0.66
CA GLY A 150 -9.04 -9.50 1.11
C GLY A 150 -8.41 -9.69 2.49
N ILE A 151 -8.62 -8.73 3.40
CA ILE A 151 -8.11 -8.73 4.78
C ILE A 151 -9.28 -8.63 5.77
N SER A 152 -9.02 -8.71 7.09
CA SER A 152 -10.08 -8.46 8.07
C SER A 152 -10.25 -6.97 8.35
N THR A 153 -11.47 -6.55 8.75
CA THR A 153 -11.79 -5.16 9.15
C THR A 153 -10.82 -4.61 10.18
N THR A 154 -10.49 -5.41 11.21
CA THR A 154 -9.50 -5.03 12.23
C THR A 154 -8.12 -4.80 11.62
N HIS A 155 -7.72 -5.59 10.62
CA HIS A 155 -6.44 -5.43 9.96
C HIS A 155 -6.41 -4.15 9.10
N ALA A 156 -7.49 -3.86 8.37
CA ALA A 156 -7.63 -2.61 7.61
C ALA A 156 -7.56 -1.37 8.53
N SER A 157 -8.26 -1.40 9.66
CA SER A 157 -8.21 -0.35 10.68
C SER A 157 -6.79 -0.16 11.25
N ASN A 158 -6.11 -1.25 11.62
CA ASN A 158 -4.73 -1.19 12.13
C ASN A 158 -3.75 -0.62 11.09
N ILE A 159 -3.87 -1.03 9.82
CA ILE A 159 -3.09 -0.46 8.70
C ILE A 159 -3.32 1.04 8.66
N PHE A 160 -4.58 1.47 8.57
CA PHE A 160 -4.93 2.87 8.45
C PHE A 160 -4.35 3.70 9.62
N THR A 161 -4.56 3.28 10.86
CA THR A 161 -4.01 3.99 12.03
C THR A 161 -2.49 4.07 12.01
N THR A 162 -1.79 3.02 11.57
CA THR A 162 -0.33 3.05 11.44
C THR A 162 0.12 4.03 10.37
N TRP A 163 -0.49 3.97 9.18
CA TRP A 163 -0.10 4.84 8.07
C TRP A 163 -0.45 6.30 8.34
N ILE A 164 -1.55 6.63 9.02
CA ILE A 164 -1.85 8.01 9.43
C ILE A 164 -0.75 8.59 10.31
N LYS A 165 -0.22 7.82 11.27
CA LYS A 165 0.90 8.27 12.13
C LYS A 165 2.17 8.49 11.33
N VAL A 166 2.46 7.59 10.38
CA VAL A 166 3.59 7.74 9.47
C VAL A 166 3.43 9.02 8.64
N LEU A 167 2.31 9.18 7.94
CA LEU A 167 2.06 10.33 7.07
C LEU A 167 2.10 11.65 7.85
N SER A 168 1.53 11.69 9.06
CA SER A 168 1.61 12.86 9.92
C SER A 168 3.06 13.22 10.27
N SER A 169 3.90 12.23 10.59
CA SER A 169 5.31 12.47 10.89
C SER A 169 6.17 12.84 9.67
N THR A 170 5.80 12.42 8.46
CA THR A 170 6.60 12.63 7.25
C THR A 170 6.14 13.81 6.44
N ILE A 171 4.84 13.91 6.18
CA ILE A 171 4.21 14.95 5.37
C ILE A 171 3.89 16.19 6.21
N GLY A 172 3.81 16.06 7.55
CA GLY A 172 3.60 17.19 8.45
C GLY A 172 4.64 18.31 8.27
N ALA A 173 5.87 17.96 7.88
CA ALA A 173 6.92 18.93 7.57
C ALA A 173 6.61 19.83 6.35
N LEU A 174 5.67 19.44 5.49
CA LEU A 174 5.21 20.26 4.37
C LEU A 174 4.28 21.40 4.80
N VAL A 175 3.70 21.32 6.00
CA VAL A 175 2.91 22.40 6.58
C VAL A 175 3.87 23.30 7.37
N PHE A 176 4.40 24.30 6.69
CA PHE A 176 5.28 25.30 7.29
C PHE A 176 4.83 26.70 6.91
N ASN A 177 5.19 27.68 7.74
CA ASN A 177 4.91 29.08 7.47
C ASN A 177 6.06 29.71 6.67
N PRO A 178 5.95 29.89 5.33
CA PRO A 178 6.99 30.50 4.52
C PRO A 178 7.25 31.96 4.91
N SER A 179 8.44 32.48 4.62
CA SER A 179 8.77 33.89 4.86
C SER A 179 7.84 34.82 4.06
N LYS A 180 7.73 36.08 4.51
CA LYS A 180 6.88 37.08 3.83
C LYS A 180 7.33 37.30 2.38
N GLU A 181 8.63 37.30 2.16
CA GLU A 181 9.27 37.49 0.85
C GLU A 181 8.93 36.31 -0.07
N ALA A 182 9.05 35.08 0.41
CA ALA A 182 8.71 33.88 -0.35
C ALA A 182 7.24 33.89 -0.80
N VAL A 183 6.30 34.32 0.07
CA VAL A 183 4.89 34.44 -0.28
C VAL A 183 4.67 35.55 -1.31
N LYS A 184 5.31 36.70 -1.14
CA LYS A 184 5.16 37.85 -2.06
C LYS A 184 5.70 37.54 -3.46
N THR A 185 6.82 36.84 -3.56
CA THR A 185 7.40 36.41 -4.85
C THR A 185 6.48 35.42 -5.58
N ASN A 186 5.85 34.51 -4.84
CA ASN A 186 4.95 33.48 -5.39
C ASN A 186 3.48 33.91 -5.43
N LEU A 187 3.20 35.21 -5.31
CA LEU A 187 1.83 35.71 -5.27
C LEU A 187 1.12 35.47 -6.63
N PRO A 188 -0.09 34.89 -6.64
CA PRO A 188 -0.83 34.68 -7.88
C PRO A 188 -1.17 36.00 -8.59
N PRO A 189 -1.32 35.99 -9.93
CA PRO A 189 -1.69 37.18 -10.70
C PRO A 189 -2.97 37.87 -10.20
N SER A 190 -3.94 37.11 -9.69
CA SER A 190 -5.21 37.65 -9.16
C SER A 190 -5.06 38.54 -7.92
N PHE A 191 -3.94 38.43 -7.19
CA PHE A 191 -3.64 39.28 -6.02
C PHE A 191 -2.70 40.44 -6.37
N LYS A 192 -1.91 40.31 -7.44
CA LYS A 192 -0.94 41.32 -7.87
C LYS A 192 -1.65 42.58 -8.38
N GLY A 193 -1.16 43.77 -7.99
CA GLY A 193 -1.74 45.05 -8.42
C GLY A 193 -3.13 45.37 -7.83
N THR A 194 -3.57 44.59 -6.83
CA THR A 194 -4.82 44.81 -6.11
C THR A 194 -4.54 45.30 -4.69
N LYS A 195 -5.59 45.66 -3.94
CA LYS A 195 -5.49 45.94 -2.49
C LYS A 195 -5.02 44.74 -1.65
N TYR A 196 -4.96 43.53 -2.23
CA TYR A 196 -4.57 42.30 -1.57
C TYR A 196 -3.09 41.92 -1.79
N ILE A 197 -2.26 42.85 -2.28
CA ILE A 197 -0.84 42.62 -2.59
C ILE A 197 0.01 42.16 -1.39
N ASP A 198 -0.40 42.52 -0.17
CA ASP A 198 0.30 42.15 1.06
C ASP A 198 -0.40 41.02 1.84
N VAL A 199 -1.40 40.35 1.25
CA VAL A 199 -2.01 39.17 1.87
C VAL A 199 -0.99 38.04 1.97
N ARG A 200 -0.86 37.48 3.17
CA ARG A 200 0.03 36.35 3.46
C ARG A 200 -0.72 35.09 3.88
N HIS A 201 -1.85 35.28 4.56
CA HIS A 201 -2.64 34.21 5.18
C HIS A 201 -4.10 34.43 4.84
N ILE A 202 -4.76 33.37 4.42
CA ILE A 202 -6.21 33.28 4.25
C ILE A 202 -6.64 32.18 5.20
N ILE A 203 -7.44 32.55 6.20
CA ILE A 203 -7.81 31.68 7.30
C ILE A 203 -9.27 31.30 7.20
N ASP A 204 -9.57 30.05 7.54
CA ASP A 204 -10.95 29.57 7.68
C ASP A 204 -11.02 28.46 8.74
N CYS A 205 -12.18 28.34 9.39
CA CYS A 205 -12.45 27.27 10.33
C CYS A 205 -13.13 26.10 9.61
N THR A 206 -12.45 24.96 9.56
CA THR A 206 -13.02 23.73 9.02
C THR A 206 -13.58 22.86 10.14
N GLU A 207 -14.80 22.36 9.96
CA GLU A 207 -15.42 21.38 10.87
C GLU A 207 -15.45 19.99 10.24
N VAL A 208 -15.00 18.98 11.01
CA VAL A 208 -15.01 17.57 10.64
C VAL A 208 -16.03 16.84 11.50
N PHE A 209 -16.94 16.08 10.89
CA PHE A 209 -17.92 15.27 11.59
C PHE A 209 -17.25 14.14 12.38
N LEU A 210 -17.74 13.92 13.59
CA LEU A 210 -17.33 12.84 14.49
C LEU A 210 -18.49 11.88 14.69
N GLU A 211 -18.16 10.61 14.90
CA GLU A 211 -19.11 9.70 15.53
C GLU A 211 -19.43 10.19 16.94
N ARG A 212 -20.69 10.00 17.38
CA ARG A 212 -21.13 10.44 18.69
C ARG A 212 -20.27 9.78 19.79
N PRO A 213 -19.55 10.55 20.62
CA PRO A 213 -18.79 9.99 21.72
C PRO A 213 -19.73 9.30 22.73
N ASN A 214 -19.29 8.15 23.27
CA ASN A 214 -20.02 7.48 24.35
C ASN A 214 -19.95 8.26 25.68
N ASN A 215 -18.88 9.02 25.89
CA ASN A 215 -18.77 9.92 27.04
C ASN A 215 -19.65 11.16 26.79
N LEU A 216 -20.65 11.37 27.65
CA LEU A 216 -21.61 12.46 27.53
C LEU A 216 -20.98 13.84 27.61
N GLU A 217 -19.92 14.02 28.41
CA GLU A 217 -19.20 15.29 28.52
C GLU A 217 -18.49 15.62 27.20
N VAL A 218 -17.77 14.64 26.64
CA VAL A 218 -17.10 14.79 25.33
C VAL A 218 -18.13 15.01 24.22
N ALA A 219 -19.27 14.31 24.28
CA ALA A 219 -20.36 14.52 23.34
C ALA A 219 -20.95 15.94 23.43
N ALA A 220 -21.09 16.51 24.64
CA ALA A 220 -21.57 17.88 24.81
C ALA A 220 -20.54 18.93 24.36
N GLN A 221 -19.24 18.68 24.57
CA GLN A 221 -18.17 19.58 24.13
C GLN A 221 -17.98 19.58 22.61
N THR A 222 -18.16 18.42 21.97
CA THR A 222 -18.01 18.28 20.52
C THR A 222 -19.29 18.64 19.76
N TRP A 223 -20.42 18.88 20.42
CA TRP A 223 -21.66 19.24 19.76
C TRP A 223 -21.56 20.62 19.08
N SER A 224 -21.82 20.67 17.78
CA SER A 224 -21.95 21.91 17.01
C SER A 224 -23.43 22.18 16.76
N ASP A 225 -23.96 23.25 17.36
CA ASP A 225 -25.34 23.67 17.13
C ASP A 225 -25.57 24.05 15.67
N TYR A 226 -24.56 24.59 15.00
CA TYR A 226 -24.63 24.95 13.59
C TYR A 226 -24.75 23.73 12.67
N LYS A 227 -24.06 22.63 12.98
CA LYS A 227 -24.09 21.40 12.18
C LYS A 227 -25.10 20.37 12.65
N HIS A 228 -25.72 20.59 13.80
CA HIS A 228 -26.56 19.62 14.51
C HIS A 228 -25.89 18.24 14.62
N HIS A 229 -24.58 18.23 14.88
CA HIS A 229 -23.78 17.02 14.97
C HIS A 229 -22.56 17.21 15.86
N ASN A 230 -21.96 16.10 16.32
CA ASN A 230 -20.65 16.12 16.96
C ASN A 230 -19.57 16.44 15.90
N THR A 231 -18.83 17.53 16.09
CA THR A 231 -17.75 17.94 15.19
C THR A 231 -16.47 18.28 15.96
N ALA A 232 -15.35 18.16 15.25
CA ALA A 232 -14.08 18.77 15.63
C ALA A 232 -13.80 19.94 14.69
N LYS A 233 -13.43 21.08 15.26
CA LYS A 233 -13.12 22.31 14.55
C LYS A 233 -11.61 22.54 14.51
N TYR A 234 -11.12 22.99 13.36
CA TYR A 234 -9.71 23.30 13.13
C TYR A 234 -9.62 24.65 12.42
N LEU A 235 -8.75 25.53 12.91
CA LEU A 235 -8.33 26.71 12.16
C LEU A 235 -7.28 26.28 11.14
N VAL A 236 -7.57 26.50 9.87
CA VAL A 236 -6.66 26.23 8.76
C VAL A 236 -6.28 27.55 8.10
N SER A 237 -4.99 27.75 7.87
CA SER A 237 -4.48 28.85 7.08
C SER A 237 -3.87 28.32 5.79
N ILE A 238 -4.17 29.00 4.70
CA ILE A 238 -3.47 28.85 3.42
C ILE A 238 -2.80 30.16 3.05
N ASN A 239 -1.69 30.07 2.32
CA ASN A 239 -1.14 31.24 1.65
C ASN A 239 -1.95 31.52 0.35
N PRO A 240 -1.76 32.68 -0.30
CA PRO A 240 -2.45 33.00 -1.56
C PRO A 240 -2.21 32.00 -2.69
N SER A 241 -1.08 31.26 -2.70
CA SER A 241 -0.80 30.23 -3.70
C SER A 241 -1.46 28.88 -3.40
N GLY A 242 -2.24 28.78 -2.32
CA GLY A 242 -2.98 27.56 -1.94
C GLY A 242 -2.18 26.56 -1.09
N LEU A 243 -0.98 26.90 -0.64
CA LEU A 243 -0.21 26.07 0.28
C LEU A 243 -0.82 26.18 1.68
N ILE A 244 -1.17 25.03 2.29
CA ILE A 244 -1.53 24.95 3.70
C ILE A 244 -0.29 25.25 4.52
N ASN A 245 -0.32 26.35 5.27
CA ASN A 245 0.84 26.85 6.01
C ASN A 245 0.67 26.83 7.53
N TYR A 246 -0.55 26.57 8.02
CA TYR A 246 -0.83 26.34 9.42
C TYR A 246 -2.13 25.53 9.60
N VAL A 247 -2.13 24.65 10.60
CA VAL A 247 -3.30 23.92 11.10
C VAL A 247 -3.24 23.94 12.62
N SER A 248 -4.31 24.39 13.29
CA SER A 248 -4.38 24.39 14.75
C SER A 248 -4.57 23.00 15.35
N GLU A 249 -4.47 22.91 16.68
CA GLU A 249 -5.07 21.78 17.40
C GLU A 249 -6.58 21.72 17.18
N GLY A 250 -7.17 20.54 17.39
CA GLY A 250 -8.60 20.32 17.23
C GLY A 250 -9.38 20.75 18.46
N PHE A 251 -10.43 21.54 18.25
CA PHE A 251 -11.35 21.99 19.30
C PHE A 251 -12.72 21.33 19.12
N GLY A 252 -13.49 21.21 20.20
CA GLY A 252 -14.87 20.72 20.11
C GLY A 252 -15.76 21.66 19.29
N GLY A 253 -16.76 21.11 18.60
CA GLY A 253 -17.70 21.86 17.76
C GLY A 253 -18.41 23.02 18.48
N ARG A 254 -18.53 22.95 19.81
CA ARG A 254 -19.13 23.99 20.64
C ARG A 254 -18.25 25.24 20.81
N CYS A 255 -16.94 25.13 20.55
CA CYS A 255 -16.03 26.26 20.69
C CYS A 255 -16.22 27.28 19.57
N SER A 256 -16.26 28.56 19.93
CA SER A 256 -16.12 29.70 19.00
C SER A 256 -14.63 30.05 18.82
N HIS A 257 -14.24 30.41 17.61
CA HIS A 257 -12.92 30.97 17.27
C HIS A 257 -13.09 32.35 16.67
#